data_AF-A0A8J4H7G7-F1
#
_entry.id   AF-A0A8J4H7G7-F1
#
_cell.length_a   1.000
_cell.length_b   1.000
_cell.length_c   1.000
_cell.angle_alpha   90.00
_cell.angle_beta   90.00
_cell.angle_gamma   90.00
#
_symmetry.space_group_name_H-M   'P 1'
#
loop_
_entity.id
_entity.type
_entity.pdbx_description
1 polymer ?
#
loop_
_entity_poly.entity_id
_entity_poly.type
_entity_poly.pdbx_seq_one_letter_code
_entity_poly.pdbx_strand_id
1 'polypeptide(L)'
;MGKPVKIADLAHDLIRLSGLEPGKDIQIEFTGMRPGEKLYEELLTNEEGAVATKHDRIFVGRSSDLNQNKLNNQLRKIELLVNNTSGRYSVDIRSLLKDIVPSYQHDIDKSEVDRKQLLEKIKASMEIVATLEEKID
;
A
#
# COMPACT_ATOMS: atom_id res chain seq x y z
N MET A 1 -24.33 3.99 -7.05
CA MET A 1 -23.15 4.18 -7.92
C MET A 1 -23.20 3.17 -9.05
N GLY A 2 -22.49 3.44 -10.16
CA GLY A 2 -22.38 2.55 -11.32
C GLY A 2 -21.45 1.36 -11.06
N LYS A 3 -21.21 0.56 -12.10
CA LYS A 3 -20.31 -0.60 -12.01
C LYS A 3 -18.84 -0.15 -12.04
N PRO A 4 -17.94 -0.81 -11.30
CA PRO A 4 -16.51 -0.55 -11.40
C PRO A 4 -16.02 -0.82 -12.83
N VAL A 5 -15.04 -0.04 -13.27
CA VAL A 5 -14.47 -0.12 -14.62
C VAL A 5 -13.05 -0.69 -14.53
N LYS A 6 -12.75 -1.68 -15.37
CA LYS A 6 -11.39 -2.23 -15.47
C LYS A 6 -10.51 -1.31 -16.30
N ILE A 7 -9.33 -0.98 -15.79
CA ILE A 7 -8.36 -0.11 -16.47
C ILE A 7 -7.92 -0.70 -17.82
N ALA A 8 -7.79 -2.03 -17.90
CA ALA A 8 -7.47 -2.71 -19.16
C ALA A 8 -8.54 -2.46 -20.24
N ASP A 9 -9.81 -2.61 -19.89
CA ASP A 9 -10.93 -2.40 -20.83
C ASP A 9 -10.97 -0.93 -21.28
N LEU A 10 -10.80 -0.01 -20.32
CA LEU A 10 -10.73 1.43 -20.61
C LEU A 10 -9.59 1.75 -21.60
N ALA A 11 -8.40 1.16 -21.43
CA ALA A 11 -7.29 1.37 -22.36
C ALA A 11 -7.61 0.88 -23.78
N HIS A 12 -8.24 -0.30 -23.91
CA HIS A 12 -8.67 -0.81 -25.22
C HIS A 12 -9.72 0.12 -25.85
N ASP A 13 -10.67 0.60 -25.06
CA ASP A 13 -11.73 1.48 -25.55
C ASP A 13 -11.17 2.82 -26.02
N LEU A 14 -10.19 3.39 -25.32
CA LEU A 14 -9.51 4.62 -25.75
C LEU A 14 -8.78 4.45 -27.09
N ILE A 15 -8.10 3.32 -27.30
CA ILE A 15 -7.44 3.01 -28.58
C ILE A 15 -8.50 2.91 -29.70
N ARG A 16 -9.60 2.17 -29.48
CA ARG A 16 -10.69 2.04 -30.47
C ARG A 16 -11.36 3.37 -30.80
N LEU A 17 -11.62 4.19 -29.78
CA LEU A 17 -12.20 5.53 -29.94
C LEU A 17 -11.29 6.46 -30.75
N SER A 18 -9.99 6.16 -30.81
CA SER A 18 -9.01 6.88 -31.63
C SER A 18 -8.96 6.35 -33.07
N GLY A 19 -9.81 5.40 -33.44
CA GLY A 19 -9.84 4.79 -34.78
C GLY A 19 -8.76 3.73 -35.02
N LEU A 20 -8.13 3.23 -33.96
CA LEU A 20 -7.01 2.28 -34.02
C LEU A 20 -7.41 0.91 -33.45
N GLU A 21 -6.68 -0.13 -33.84
CA GLU A 21 -6.89 -1.51 -33.40
C GLU A 21 -5.92 -1.88 -32.24
N PRO A 22 -6.43 -2.13 -31.02
CA PRO A 22 -5.61 -2.59 -29.91
C PRO A 22 -4.90 -3.90 -30.23
N GLY A 23 -3.61 -3.99 -29.89
CA GLY A 23 -2.78 -5.18 -30.16
C GLY A 23 -2.26 -5.26 -31.60
N LYS A 24 -2.61 -4.30 -32.46
CA LYS A 24 -2.06 -4.18 -33.83
C LYS A 24 -1.41 -2.83 -34.05
N ASP A 25 -2.19 -1.76 -33.93
CA ASP A 25 -1.69 -0.38 -34.11
C ASP A 25 -1.00 0.12 -32.83
N ILE A 26 -1.54 -0.26 -31.66
CA ILE A 26 -0.99 0.08 -30.35
C ILE A 26 -0.98 -1.16 -29.46
N GLN A 27 0.21 -1.55 -28.97
CA GLN A 27 0.37 -2.64 -28.01
C GLN A 27 0.06 -2.17 -26.59
N ILE A 28 -0.50 -3.07 -25.77
CA ILE A 28 -0.70 -2.85 -24.33
C ILE A 28 0.28 -3.72 -23.57
N GLU A 29 1.16 -3.09 -22.80
CA GLU A 29 2.13 -3.76 -21.95
C GLU A 29 1.73 -3.64 -20.48
N PHE A 30 1.75 -4.77 -19.75
CA PHE A 30 1.46 -4.79 -18.33
C PHE A 30 2.75 -4.68 -17.53
N THR A 31 2.93 -3.56 -16.84
CA THR A 31 4.15 -3.26 -16.06
C THR A 31 4.11 -3.71 -14.60
N GLY A 32 2.97 -4.27 -14.16
CA GLY A 32 2.74 -4.67 -12.77
C GLY A 32 2.27 -3.51 -11.88
N MET A 33 1.92 -3.82 -10.63
CA MET A 33 1.50 -2.82 -9.65
C MET A 33 2.72 -2.14 -9.02
N ARG A 34 2.62 -0.82 -8.83
CA ARG A 34 3.60 -0.02 -8.10
C ARG A 34 3.43 -0.21 -6.59
N PRO A 35 4.48 0.00 -5.78
CA PRO A 35 4.38 -0.12 -4.32
C PRO A 35 3.30 0.80 -3.73
N GLY A 36 2.37 0.22 -2.99
CA GLY A 36 1.25 0.93 -2.37
C GLY A 36 0.01 1.10 -3.26
N GLU A 37 0.01 0.60 -4.50
CA GLU A 37 -1.21 0.58 -5.32
C GLU A 37 -2.18 -0.53 -4.91
N LYS A 38 -3.47 -0.27 -5.10
CA LYS A 38 -4.55 -1.24 -4.91
C LYS A 38 -5.13 -1.67 -6.26
N LEU A 39 -5.43 -2.96 -6.40
CA LEU A 39 -6.12 -3.49 -7.58
C LEU A 39 -7.61 -3.11 -7.60
N TYR A 40 -8.20 -2.91 -6.42
CA TYR A 40 -9.58 -2.48 -6.24
C TYR A 40 -9.63 -1.42 -5.14
N GLU A 41 -10.37 -0.35 -5.41
CA GLU A 41 -10.67 0.67 -4.40
C GLU A 41 -11.92 0.32 -3.60
N GLU A 42 -11.91 0.67 -2.33
CA GLU A 42 -13.06 0.56 -1.44
C GLU A 42 -13.88 1.85 -1.56
N LEU A 43 -15.20 1.75 -1.74
CA LEU A 43 -16.06 2.93 -1.87
C LEU A 43 -16.26 3.68 -0.55
N LEU A 44 -16.30 2.92 0.54
CA LEU A 44 -16.43 3.39 1.91
C LEU A 44 -15.64 2.42 2.77
N THR A 45 -14.89 2.94 3.72
CA THR A 45 -14.27 2.09 4.73
C THR A 45 -15.33 1.59 5.71
N ASN A 46 -15.14 0.39 6.27
CA ASN A 46 -16.07 -0.19 7.25
C ASN A 46 -16.27 0.72 8.48
N GLU A 47 -15.30 1.58 8.77
CA GLU A 47 -15.28 2.49 9.93
C GLU A 47 -16.13 3.75 9.70
N GLU A 48 -16.19 4.26 8.46
CA GLU A 48 -16.89 5.50 8.12
C GLU A 48 -18.40 5.27 7.96
N GLY A 49 -18.82 4.06 7.56
CA GLY A 49 -20.22 3.77 7.27
C GLY A 49 -20.84 4.75 6.27
N ALA A 50 -22.14 4.64 6.02
CA ALA A 50 -22.86 5.61 5.21
C ALA A 50 -24.30 5.77 5.69
N VAL A 51 -24.71 7.02 5.87
CA VAL A 51 -26.10 7.38 6.14
C VAL A 51 -26.70 7.94 4.87
N ALA A 52 -27.81 7.34 4.42
CA ALA A 52 -28.53 7.82 3.25
C ALA A 52 -29.06 9.23 3.50
N THR A 53 -28.98 10.09 2.49
CA THR A 53 -29.67 11.39 2.50
C THR A 53 -31.04 11.27 1.82
N LYS A 54 -31.75 12.40 1.69
CA LYS A 54 -32.99 12.47 0.89
C LYS A 54 -32.75 12.21 -0.61
N HIS A 55 -31.51 12.26 -1.09
CA HIS A 55 -31.18 11.98 -2.49
C HIS A 55 -30.51 10.61 -2.60
N ASP A 56 -31.05 9.76 -3.48
CA ASP A 56 -30.64 8.35 -3.64
C ASP A 56 -29.18 8.14 -4.07
N ARG A 57 -28.49 9.20 -4.52
CA ARG A 57 -27.10 9.16 -4.96
C ARG A 57 -26.13 9.85 -3.99
N ILE A 58 -26.61 10.36 -2.86
CA ILE A 58 -25.80 11.10 -1.89
C ILE A 58 -25.89 10.43 -0.52
N PHE A 59 -24.72 10.09 0.03
CA PHE A 59 -24.55 9.45 1.32
C PHE A 59 -23.61 10.30 2.19
N VAL A 60 -23.82 10.28 3.51
CA VAL A 60 -22.96 10.96 4.49
C VAL A 60 -22.13 9.91 5.22
N GLY A 61 -20.81 9.97 5.08
CA GLY A 61 -19.88 9.20 5.90
C GLY A 61 -19.82 9.74 7.33
N ARG A 62 -19.69 8.85 8.32
CA ARG A 62 -19.47 9.24 9.71
C ARG A 62 -17.98 9.54 9.91
N SER A 63 -17.68 10.76 10.34
CA SER A 63 -16.35 11.11 10.82
C SER A 63 -16.19 10.68 12.27
N SER A 64 -15.03 10.14 12.62
CA SER A 64 -14.61 9.99 14.02
C SER A 64 -14.32 11.36 14.64
N ASP A 65 -14.60 11.52 15.94
CA ASP A 65 -14.20 12.72 16.67
C ASP A 65 -12.66 12.83 16.72
N LEU A 66 -12.14 13.90 16.12
CA LEU A 66 -10.70 14.17 16.08
C LEU A 66 -10.31 15.16 17.17
N ASN A 67 -9.36 14.79 18.03
CA ASN A 67 -8.74 15.73 18.96
C ASN A 67 -7.71 16.58 18.21
N GLN A 68 -8.04 17.84 17.97
CA GLN A 68 -7.21 18.78 17.20
C GLN A 68 -5.80 18.97 17.80
N ASN A 69 -5.69 19.05 19.13
CA ASN A 69 -4.38 19.20 19.79
C ASN A 69 -3.51 17.95 19.59
N LYS A 70 -4.10 16.76 19.70
CA LYS A 70 -3.40 15.49 19.42
C LYS A 70 -2.92 15.43 17.97
N LEU A 71 -3.80 15.78 17.03
CA LEU A 71 -3.49 15.79 15.60
C LEU A 71 -2.35 16.77 15.28
N ASN A 72 -2.42 18.01 15.78
CA ASN A 72 -1.37 19.01 15.58
C ASN A 72 -0.01 18.53 16.10
N ASN A 73 0.01 17.89 17.27
CA ASN A 73 1.23 17.31 17.82
C ASN A 73 1.78 16.17 16.95
N GLN A 74 0.91 15.31 16.40
CA GLN A 74 1.30 14.24 15.49
C GLN A 74 1.85 14.78 14.16
N LEU A 75 1.23 15.81 13.59
CA LEU A 75 1.70 16.47 12.36
C LEU A 75 3.08 17.11 12.56
N ARG A 76 3.31 17.77 13.70
CA ARG A 76 4.63 18.34 14.02
C ARG A 76 5.72 17.26 14.13
N LYS A 77 5.39 16.06 14.62
CA LYS A 77 6.32 14.93 14.63
C LYS A 77 6.70 14.48 13.20
N ILE A 78 5.73 14.43 12.28
CA ILE A 78 6.00 14.13 10.86
C ILE A 78 6.95 15.17 10.27
N GLU A 79 6.65 16.46 10.47
CA GLU A 79 7.47 17.56 9.95
C GLU A 79 8.93 17.47 10.41
N LEU A 80 9.14 17.22 11.71
CA LEU A 80 10.48 17.04 12.26
C LEU A 80 11.20 15.81 11.66
N LEU A 81 10.50 14.70 11.44
CA LEU A 81 11.11 13.50 10.83
C LEU A 81 11.52 13.74 9.38
N VAL A 82 10.66 14.41 8.59
CA VAL A 82 10.95 14.72 7.19
C VAL A 82 12.14 15.67 7.07
N ASN A 83 12.18 16.72 7.89
CA ASN A 83 13.22 17.75 7.80
C ASN A 83 14.60 17.30 8.32
N ASN A 84 14.65 16.27 9.18
CA ASN A 84 15.90 15.80 9.78
C ASN A 84 16.46 14.52 9.13
N THR A 85 15.78 13.94 8.14
CA THR A 85 16.20 12.66 7.55
C THR A 85 16.70 12.83 6.12
N SER A 86 18.02 12.82 5.94
CA SER A 86 18.66 12.85 4.63
C SER A 86 18.62 11.47 3.97
N GLY A 87 17.59 11.21 3.15
CA GLY A 87 17.68 10.22 2.07
C GLY A 87 17.32 8.75 2.38
N ARG A 88 16.82 8.42 3.57
CA ARG A 88 16.14 7.13 3.81
C ARG A 88 14.74 7.41 4.36
N TYR A 89 13.71 7.14 3.56
CA TYR A 89 12.32 7.13 4.02
C TYR A 89 12.16 5.98 5.03
N SER A 90 12.45 6.26 6.30
CA SER A 90 12.60 5.25 7.32
C SER A 90 11.23 4.73 7.76
N VAL A 91 11.25 3.47 8.20
CA VAL A 91 10.18 2.76 8.91
C VAL A 91 9.43 3.66 9.91
N ASP A 92 10.10 4.67 10.47
CA ASP A 92 9.56 5.65 11.42
C ASP A 92 8.38 6.47 10.87
N ILE A 93 8.42 6.90 9.61
CA ILE A 93 7.30 7.67 9.01
C ILE A 93 6.09 6.76 8.81
N ARG A 94 6.31 5.52 8.32
CA ARG A 94 5.22 4.56 8.12
C ARG A 94 4.59 4.15 9.45
N SER A 95 5.40 3.97 10.47
CA SER A 95 4.96 3.70 11.84
C SER A 95 4.11 4.85 12.39
N LEU A 96 4.60 6.09 12.27
CA LEU A 96 3.85 7.27 12.72
C LEU A 96 2.53 7.46 11.94
N LEU A 97 2.53 7.20 10.63
CA LEU A 97 1.30 7.20 9.83
C LEU A 97 0.31 6.14 10.29
N LYS A 98 0.79 4.95 10.68
CA LYS A 98 -0.06 3.89 11.25
C LYS A 98 -0.67 4.30 12.60
N ASP A 99 0.05 5.05 13.42
CA ASP A 99 -0.46 5.60 14.68
C ASP A 99 -1.53 6.69 14.48
N ILE A 100 -1.41 7.48 13.41
CA ILE A 100 -2.36 8.57 13.08
C ILE A 100 -3.59 8.02 12.37
N VAL A 101 -3.39 7.11 11.42
CA VAL A 101 -4.41 6.47 10.61
C VAL A 101 -4.32 4.96 10.87
N PRO A 102 -5.03 4.42 11.87
CA PRO A 102 -4.94 2.99 12.23
C PRO A 102 -5.28 2.05 11.08
N SER A 103 -6.16 2.47 10.18
CA SER A 103 -6.56 1.73 8.98
C SER A 103 -5.50 1.74 7.86
N TYR A 104 -4.44 2.55 7.96
CA TYR A 104 -3.37 2.60 6.97
C TYR A 104 -2.69 1.23 6.86
N GLN A 105 -2.70 0.65 5.67
CA GLN A 105 -1.97 -0.57 5.36
C GLN A 105 -0.89 -0.23 4.35
N HIS A 106 0.34 -0.60 4.67
CA HIS A 106 1.42 -0.59 3.72
C HIS A 106 1.82 -2.03 3.49
N ASP A 107 1.79 -2.48 2.25
CA ASP A 107 2.42 -3.74 1.86
C ASP A 107 3.89 -3.62 2.24
N ILE A 108 4.30 -4.39 3.25
CA ILE A 108 5.72 -4.56 3.58
C ILE A 108 6.37 -4.98 2.27
N ASP A 109 7.34 -4.19 1.81
CA ASP A 109 8.10 -4.50 0.61
C ASP A 109 8.51 -5.97 0.66
N LYS A 110 7.98 -6.79 -0.26
CA LYS A 110 8.23 -8.24 -0.27
C LYS A 110 9.74 -8.54 -0.29
N SER A 111 10.54 -7.58 -0.76
CA SER A 111 12.01 -7.63 -0.71
C SER A 111 12.57 -7.75 0.72
N GLU A 112 11.97 -7.12 1.73
CA GLU A 112 12.42 -7.19 3.12
C GLU A 112 11.98 -8.49 3.80
N VAL A 113 10.78 -8.99 3.48
CA VAL A 113 10.25 -10.27 3.99
C VAL A 113 11.07 -11.44 3.45
N ASP A 114 11.36 -11.44 2.14
CA ASP A 114 12.19 -12.46 1.49
C ASP A 114 13.62 -12.42 2.03
N ARG A 115 14.18 -11.23 2.27
CA ARG A 115 15.51 -11.09 2.87
C ARG A 115 15.56 -11.60 4.31
N LYS A 116 14.54 -11.35 5.13
CA LYS A 116 14.49 -11.84 6.51
C LYS A 116 14.36 -13.36 6.56
N GLN A 117 13.53 -13.96 5.70
CA GLN A 117 13.44 -15.41 5.55
C GLN A 117 14.74 -16.03 5.01
N LEU A 118 15.43 -15.36 4.08
CA LEU A 118 16.73 -15.81 3.57
C LEU A 118 17.79 -15.79 4.67
N LEU A 119 17.84 -14.74 5.50
CA LEU A 119 18.77 -14.64 6.62
C LEU A 119 18.51 -15.71 7.69
N GLU A 120 17.25 -16.02 8.01
CA GLU A 120 16.92 -17.12 8.92
C GLU A 120 17.33 -18.49 8.36
N LYS A 121 17.09 -18.73 7.06
CA LYS A 121 17.53 -19.96 6.39
C LYS A 121 19.06 -20.12 6.39
N ILE A 122 19.79 -19.02 6.13
CA ILE A 122 21.26 -19.03 6.19
C ILE A 122 21.74 -19.31 7.61
N LYS A 123 21.15 -18.67 8.63
CA LYS A 123 21.54 -18.87 10.03
C LYS A 123 21.29 -20.31 10.49
N ALA A 124 20.14 -20.89 10.16
CA ALA A 124 19.83 -22.29 10.44
C ALA A 124 20.81 -23.24 9.74
N SER A 125 21.21 -22.92 8.50
CA SER A 125 22.19 -23.73 7.76
C SER A 125 23.59 -23.66 8.38
N MET A 126 24.01 -22.50 8.88
CA MET A 126 25.30 -22.31 9.55
C MET A 126 25.37 -23.05 10.90
N GLU A 127 24.28 -23.05 11.68
CA GLU A 127 24.21 -23.78 12.95
C GLU A 127 24.35 -25.30 12.72
N ILE A 128 23.75 -25.83 11.65
CA ILE A 128 23.89 -27.25 11.28
C ILE A 128 25.34 -27.60 10.94
N VAL A 129 26.01 -26.76 10.14
CA VAL A 129 27.42 -26.99 9.77
C VAL A 129 28.32 -26.98 11.01
N ALA A 130 28.14 -26.03 11.93
CA ALA A 130 28.90 -25.98 13.16
C ALA A 130 28.72 -27.25 14.02
N THR A 131 27.49 -27.76 14.15
CA THR A 131 27.24 -29.02 14.89
C THR A 131 27.75 -30.29 14.21
N LEU A 132 28.03 -30.24 12.90
CA LEU A 132 28.63 -31.36 12.17
C LEU A 132 30.15 -31.35 12.30
N GLU A 133 30.78 -30.17 12.31
CA GLU A 133 32.22 -30.02 12.54
C GLU A 133 32.62 -30.48 13.95
N GLU A 134 31.80 -30.19 14.97
CA GLU A 134 32.02 -30.66 16.36
C GLU A 134 31.84 -32.18 16.56
N LYS A 135 31.29 -32.90 15.58
CA LYS A 135 31.08 -34.36 15.63
C LYS A 135 32.13 -35.16 14.86
N ILE A 136 33.10 -34.49 14.23
CA ILE A 136 34.15 -35.10 13.41
C ILE A 136 35.50 -35.16 14.16
N ASP A 137 35.59 -34.59 15.37
CA ASP A 137 36.65 -34.85 16.36
C ASP A 137 36.24 -35.95 17.37
#